data_AF-A0AAV1B4P4-F1
#
_entry.id   AF-A0AAV1B4P4-F1
#
_cell.length_a   1.000
_cell.length_b   1.000
_cell.length_c   1.000
_cell.angle_alpha   90.00
_cell.angle_beta   90.00
_cell.angle_gamma   90.00
#
_symmetry.space_group_name_H-M   'P 1'
#
loop_
_entity.id
_entity.type
_entity.pdbx_description
1 polymer ?
#
loop_
_entity_poly.entity_id
_entity_poly.type
_entity_poly.pdbx_seq_one_letter_code
_entity_poly.pdbx_strand_id
1 'polypeptide(L)'
;MSEIDFEPQIQHHRRIFFPNLLSHHECKELEFIHKCSSTVGYRPNVFSTTLSHLIATNSSHFIIPFIPIRERLKDKLEEFFKCEFELFIEFTGLIRGASIGWHSDDNRPYLKQRHFSVVCYLNTYGKDFNGGLFHFQDGEPATIIPAAGDVVMYTADERNIHSVDEITDGERLTLALWFSRDGSSDEDTKLVSLLSQHLLYKNLASSLLPLPASSNMYWFSQDQASNDQFGFNICWARLHVLGYGIYFSQDISCDSDVSELMVKPVHLVRGAELLDQEFANILHALQVVQFFCWKESALQTNKSNTDCKVVKLSDAQREKINGLNSVLLNDVDLASRIFCRRPSNSEENGSLFSNWTGIVAAIAAWEDYVLNLNKQIHFQLPYWRMQETLYNVQLDA
;
A
#
# COMPACT_ATOMS: atom_id res chain seq x y z
N MET A 1 -30.66 -8.80 -52.79
CA MET A 1 -29.34 -8.87 -52.13
C MET A 1 -29.47 -8.12 -50.84
N SER A 2 -29.71 -8.84 -49.75
CA SER A 2 -29.71 -8.30 -48.40
C SER A 2 -28.26 -8.00 -48.01
N GLU A 3 -27.96 -6.74 -47.74
CA GLU A 3 -26.78 -6.38 -46.96
C GLU A 3 -26.94 -7.04 -45.59
N ILE A 4 -26.14 -8.08 -45.37
CA ILE A 4 -25.94 -8.67 -44.06
C ILE A 4 -24.92 -7.75 -43.40
N ASP A 5 -25.41 -6.85 -42.53
CA ASP A 5 -24.58 -6.13 -41.58
C ASP A 5 -23.89 -7.17 -40.67
N PHE A 6 -22.62 -7.42 -40.95
CA PHE A 6 -21.73 -8.15 -40.05
C PHE A 6 -21.18 -7.20 -38.98
N GLU A 7 -22.05 -6.64 -38.14
CA GLU A 7 -21.61 -6.16 -36.82
C GLU A 7 -22.58 -6.64 -35.72
N PRO A 8 -22.39 -7.87 -35.21
CA PRO A 8 -22.90 -8.16 -33.88
C PRO A 8 -21.95 -9.09 -33.10
N GLN A 9 -21.10 -8.54 -32.23
CA GLN A 9 -20.65 -9.19 -30.97
C GLN A 9 -19.58 -8.40 -30.18
N ILE A 10 -18.84 -7.46 -30.79
CA ILE A 10 -17.70 -6.77 -30.13
C ILE A 10 -18.15 -5.67 -29.14
N GLN A 11 -19.41 -5.22 -29.18
CA GLN A 11 -19.87 -4.05 -28.42
C GLN A 11 -20.32 -4.30 -26.97
N HIS A 12 -20.51 -5.55 -26.53
CA HIS A 12 -21.15 -5.80 -25.23
C HIS A 12 -20.22 -5.64 -24.02
N HIS A 13 -18.91 -5.86 -24.19
CA HIS A 13 -17.93 -5.87 -23.09
C HIS A 13 -16.84 -4.83 -23.36
N ARG A 14 -17.18 -3.53 -23.28
CA ARG A 14 -16.17 -2.46 -23.45
C ARG A 14 -15.21 -2.50 -22.26
N ARG A 15 -14.06 -3.14 -22.46
CA ARG A 15 -12.91 -3.13 -21.58
C ARG A 15 -11.62 -3.04 -22.39
N ILE A 16 -10.56 -2.57 -21.77
CA ILE A 16 -9.25 -2.39 -22.39
C ILE A 16 -8.14 -2.79 -21.43
N PHE A 17 -7.08 -3.34 -21.99
CA PHE A 17 -5.86 -3.70 -21.30
C PHE A 17 -4.70 -2.89 -21.86
N PHE A 18 -3.96 -2.22 -20.99
CA PHE A 18 -2.77 -1.45 -21.30
C PHE A 18 -1.55 -2.10 -20.63
N PRO A 19 -0.65 -2.72 -21.39
CA PRO A 19 0.58 -3.26 -20.82
C PRO A 19 1.52 -2.12 -20.43
N ASN A 20 2.17 -2.23 -19.27
CA ASN A 20 3.21 -1.31 -18.79
C ASN A 20 2.83 0.19 -18.83
N LEU A 21 1.57 0.54 -18.52
CA LEU A 21 1.12 1.93 -18.45
C LEU A 21 1.69 2.68 -17.23
N LEU A 22 1.91 1.95 -16.13
CA LEU A 22 2.70 2.43 -15.00
C LEU A 22 4.16 2.02 -15.21
N SER A 23 5.07 2.94 -14.91
CA SER A 23 6.50 2.66 -14.91
C SER A 23 6.88 1.75 -13.74
N HIS A 24 7.99 1.03 -13.88
CA HIS A 24 8.52 0.21 -12.79
C HIS A 24 8.81 1.02 -11.52
N HIS A 25 9.24 2.28 -11.67
CA HIS A 25 9.48 3.17 -10.53
C HIS A 25 8.18 3.49 -9.79
N GLU A 26 7.12 3.88 -10.50
CA GLU A 26 5.80 4.16 -9.91
C GLU A 26 5.24 2.91 -9.21
N CYS A 27 5.37 1.73 -9.82
CA CYS A 27 4.96 0.47 -9.19
C CYS A 27 5.69 0.25 -7.86
N LYS A 28 7.03 0.39 -7.83
CA LYS A 28 7.82 0.17 -6.61
C LYS A 28 7.58 1.23 -5.53
N GLU A 29 7.34 2.47 -5.91
CA GLU A 29 6.95 3.54 -4.98
C GLU A 29 5.60 3.24 -4.32
N LEU A 30 4.60 2.82 -5.10
CA LEU A 30 3.29 2.42 -4.56
C LEU A 30 3.35 1.13 -3.74
N GLU A 31 4.16 0.13 -4.13
CA GLU A 31 4.42 -1.06 -3.29
C GLU A 31 4.98 -0.65 -1.92
N PHE A 32 5.98 0.23 -1.90
CA PHE A 32 6.57 0.76 -0.67
C PHE A 32 5.51 1.43 0.21
N ILE A 33 4.72 2.35 -0.35
CA ILE A 33 3.67 3.07 0.38
C ILE A 33 2.66 2.08 0.97
N HIS A 34 2.22 1.07 0.20
CA HIS A 34 1.30 0.07 0.71
C HIS A 34 1.91 -0.73 1.86
N LYS A 35 3.10 -1.27 1.68
CA LYS A 35 3.74 -2.16 2.66
C LYS A 35 4.03 -1.46 3.99
N CYS A 36 4.21 -0.15 4.00
CA CYS A 36 4.45 0.61 5.23
C CYS A 36 3.23 1.31 5.83
N SER A 37 2.10 1.36 5.10
CA SER A 37 0.91 2.13 5.51
C SER A 37 -0.41 1.36 5.39
N SER A 38 -0.37 0.05 5.12
CA SER A 38 -1.57 -0.78 5.02
C SER A 38 -2.20 -1.06 6.37
N THR A 39 -3.51 -1.23 6.37
CA THR A 39 -4.31 -1.80 7.47
C THR A 39 -5.05 -3.05 7.01
N VAL A 40 -5.57 -3.82 7.97
CA VAL A 40 -6.47 -4.93 7.68
C VAL A 40 -7.77 -4.40 7.09
N GLY A 41 -8.09 -4.87 5.89
CA GLY A 41 -9.26 -4.46 5.14
C GLY A 41 -10.54 -5.10 5.69
N TYR A 42 -11.69 -4.59 5.24
CA TYR A 42 -13.00 -5.06 5.69
C TYR A 42 -13.34 -6.50 5.25
N ARG A 43 -12.67 -6.99 4.19
CA ARG A 43 -12.83 -8.37 3.72
C ARG A 43 -11.75 -9.25 4.35
N PRO A 44 -12.06 -10.51 4.66
CA PRO A 44 -11.06 -11.48 5.08
C PRO A 44 -9.86 -11.49 4.13
N ASN A 45 -8.66 -11.58 4.70
CA ASN A 45 -7.40 -11.72 3.95
C ASN A 45 -7.01 -10.54 3.05
N VAL A 46 -7.68 -9.38 3.14
CA VAL A 46 -7.36 -8.18 2.37
C VAL A 46 -6.61 -7.18 3.24
N PHE A 47 -5.56 -6.54 2.70
CA PHE A 47 -4.99 -5.32 3.29
C PHE A 47 -5.23 -4.13 2.38
N SER A 48 -5.47 -2.96 2.96
CA SER A 48 -5.78 -1.76 2.22
C SER A 48 -5.04 -0.52 2.72
N THR A 49 -4.63 0.33 1.80
CA THR A 49 -4.16 1.69 2.07
C THR A 49 -5.00 2.66 1.25
N THR A 50 -5.93 3.35 1.90
CA THR A 50 -6.74 4.41 1.30
C THR A 50 -6.04 5.76 1.49
N LEU A 51 -6.30 6.73 0.60
CA LEU A 51 -5.71 8.07 0.73
C LEU A 51 -6.15 8.79 2.02
N SER A 52 -7.39 8.58 2.48
CA SER A 52 -7.87 9.12 3.76
C SER A 52 -7.12 8.54 4.98
N HIS A 53 -6.80 7.25 4.96
CA HIS A 53 -5.97 6.61 5.98
C HIS A 53 -4.59 7.24 6.06
N LEU A 54 -3.94 7.53 4.92
CA LEU A 54 -2.65 8.22 4.90
C LEU A 54 -2.72 9.58 5.59
N ILE A 55 -3.81 10.33 5.43
CA ILE A 55 -4.02 11.59 6.14
C ILE A 55 -4.16 11.33 7.65
N ALA A 56 -5.02 10.38 8.03
CA ALA A 56 -5.31 10.05 9.42
C ALA A 56 -4.08 9.57 10.20
N THR A 57 -3.15 8.85 9.55
CA THR A 57 -1.91 8.35 10.17
C THR A 57 -0.73 9.30 10.02
N ASN A 58 -0.98 10.57 9.71
CA ASN A 58 0.06 11.58 9.55
C ASN A 58 1.05 11.32 8.40
N SER A 59 0.66 10.51 7.42
CA SER A 59 1.45 10.15 6.23
C SER A 59 0.86 10.74 4.93
N SER A 60 0.18 11.89 5.03
CA SER A 60 -0.50 12.53 3.90
C SER A 60 0.42 12.85 2.72
N HIS A 61 1.72 13.09 2.98
CA HIS A 61 2.75 13.30 1.96
C HIS A 61 2.81 12.18 0.91
N PHE A 62 2.45 10.94 1.27
CA PHE A 62 2.36 9.83 0.32
C PHE A 62 1.18 9.92 -0.66
N ILE A 63 0.31 10.92 -0.58
CA ILE A 63 -0.71 11.16 -1.63
C ILE A 63 -0.06 11.67 -2.92
N ILE A 64 1.06 12.40 -2.83
CA ILE A 64 1.69 13.06 -3.99
C ILE A 64 1.99 12.09 -5.14
N PRO A 65 2.62 10.91 -4.92
CA PRO A 65 2.88 9.96 -6.01
C PRO A 65 1.63 9.46 -6.75
N PHE A 66 0.44 9.52 -6.14
CA PHE A 66 -0.80 9.08 -6.79
C PHE A 66 -1.35 10.09 -7.78
N ILE A 67 -1.09 11.39 -7.61
CA ILE A 67 -1.73 12.45 -8.39
C ILE A 67 -1.47 12.31 -9.90
N PRO A 68 -0.22 12.27 -10.38
CA PRO A 68 0.04 12.13 -11.83
C PRO A 68 -0.44 10.79 -12.39
N ILE A 69 -0.51 9.75 -11.55
CA ILE A 69 -1.04 8.44 -11.94
C ILE A 69 -2.55 8.52 -12.12
N ARG A 70 -3.28 9.12 -11.16
CA ARG A 70 -4.73 9.32 -11.18
C ARG A 70 -5.15 10.13 -12.41
N GLU A 71 -4.46 11.24 -12.71
CA GLU A 71 -4.70 12.06 -13.89
C GLU A 71 -4.52 11.25 -15.18
N ARG A 72 -3.36 10.58 -15.33
CA ARG A 72 -3.06 9.77 -16.53
C ARG A 72 -4.04 8.61 -16.74
N LEU A 73 -4.48 7.96 -15.66
CA LEU A 73 -5.47 6.89 -15.73
C LEU A 73 -6.85 7.42 -16.10
N LYS A 74 -7.27 8.56 -15.53
CA LYS A 74 -8.52 9.23 -15.85
C LYS A 74 -8.56 9.62 -17.33
N ASP A 75 -7.51 10.27 -17.84
CA ASP A 75 -7.42 10.68 -19.25
C ASP A 75 -7.56 9.48 -20.19
N LYS A 76 -6.84 8.38 -19.92
CA LYS A 76 -6.89 7.16 -20.73
C LYS A 76 -8.26 6.49 -20.71
N LEU A 77 -8.91 6.50 -19.54
CA LEU A 77 -10.25 5.96 -19.36
C LEU A 77 -11.28 6.78 -20.15
N GLU A 78 -11.24 8.10 -19.99
CA GLU A 78 -12.13 9.04 -20.68
C GLU A 78 -11.98 8.96 -22.20
N GLU A 79 -10.74 8.93 -22.70
CA GLU A 79 -10.41 8.78 -24.13
C GLU A 79 -10.97 7.48 -24.71
N PHE A 80 -10.85 6.35 -24.00
CA PHE A 80 -11.32 5.06 -24.47
C PHE A 80 -12.85 4.98 -24.49
N PHE A 81 -13.50 5.43 -23.41
CA PHE A 81 -14.94 5.35 -23.27
C PHE A 81 -15.71 6.47 -23.97
N LYS A 82 -15.03 7.52 -24.45
CA LYS A 82 -15.61 8.72 -25.09
C LYS A 82 -16.49 9.50 -24.13
N CYS A 83 -15.89 9.86 -22.99
CA CYS A 83 -16.54 10.56 -21.88
C CYS A 83 -15.62 11.59 -21.23
N GLU A 84 -14.90 12.32 -22.07
CA GLU A 84 -13.95 13.36 -21.69
C GLU A 84 -14.58 14.39 -20.76
N PHE A 85 -13.93 14.64 -19.62
CA PHE A 85 -14.32 15.58 -18.57
C PHE A 85 -15.60 15.22 -17.80
N GLU A 86 -16.13 14.00 -17.97
CA GLU A 86 -17.38 13.57 -17.32
C GLU A 86 -17.15 12.77 -16.04
N LEU A 87 -15.91 12.42 -15.70
CA LEU A 87 -15.61 11.48 -14.61
C LEU A 87 -15.05 12.14 -13.36
N PHE A 88 -15.50 11.64 -12.22
CA PHE A 88 -14.97 11.91 -10.89
C PHE A 88 -14.36 10.63 -10.33
N ILE A 89 -13.27 10.75 -9.58
CA ILE A 89 -12.67 9.59 -8.90
C ILE A 89 -13.50 9.34 -7.65
N GLU A 90 -14.20 8.20 -7.59
CA GLU A 90 -15.03 7.83 -6.44
C GLU A 90 -14.19 7.30 -5.29
N PHE A 91 -13.09 6.61 -5.62
CA PHE A 91 -12.22 5.97 -4.65
C PHE A 91 -10.87 5.64 -5.26
N THR A 92 -9.81 5.79 -4.45
CA THR A 92 -8.45 5.34 -4.73
C THR A 92 -7.92 4.50 -3.58
N GLY A 93 -7.40 3.31 -3.86
CA GLY A 93 -6.79 2.48 -2.83
C GLY A 93 -5.74 1.50 -3.33
N LEU A 94 -4.68 1.35 -2.55
CA LEU A 94 -3.74 0.23 -2.69
C LEU A 94 -4.31 -0.97 -1.95
N ILE A 95 -4.32 -2.11 -2.62
CA ILE A 95 -4.95 -3.32 -2.13
C ILE A 95 -3.97 -4.49 -2.27
N ARG A 96 -3.72 -5.18 -1.15
CA ARG A 96 -3.27 -6.58 -1.19
C ARG A 96 -4.53 -7.43 -1.36
N GLY A 97 -4.65 -8.04 -2.53
CA GLY A 97 -5.77 -8.92 -2.84
C GLY A 97 -5.83 -10.13 -1.91
N ALA A 98 -7.00 -10.78 -1.89
CA ALA A 98 -7.21 -12.14 -1.44
C ALA A 98 -7.80 -12.91 -2.64
N SER A 99 -8.87 -13.67 -2.41
CA SER A 99 -9.82 -14.09 -3.44
C SER A 99 -11.05 -13.17 -3.47
N ILE A 100 -11.73 -13.10 -4.60
CA ILE A 100 -13.12 -12.62 -4.67
C ILE A 100 -13.90 -13.40 -5.73
N GLY A 101 -15.10 -13.87 -5.37
CA GLY A 101 -15.98 -14.56 -6.30
C GLY A 101 -16.55 -13.64 -7.39
N TRP A 102 -17.32 -14.21 -8.31
CA TRP A 102 -17.95 -13.48 -9.41
C TRP A 102 -18.83 -12.32 -8.93
N HIS A 103 -18.53 -11.12 -9.41
CA HIS A 103 -19.29 -9.91 -9.11
C HIS A 103 -19.09 -8.82 -10.18
N SER A 104 -20.02 -7.87 -10.24
CA SER A 104 -19.77 -6.53 -10.80
C SER A 104 -19.39 -5.56 -9.68
N ASP A 105 -18.72 -4.46 -10.01
CA ASP A 105 -18.29 -3.45 -9.03
C ASP A 105 -19.45 -2.58 -8.54
N ASP A 106 -20.56 -2.53 -9.28
CA ASP A 106 -21.78 -1.80 -8.95
C ASP A 106 -22.85 -2.67 -8.25
N ASN A 107 -22.50 -3.89 -7.81
CA ASN A 107 -23.44 -4.93 -7.42
C ASN A 107 -24.28 -4.67 -6.14
N ARG A 108 -24.05 -3.56 -5.44
CA ARG A 108 -24.74 -3.20 -4.18
C ARG A 108 -25.29 -1.78 -4.25
N PRO A 109 -26.39 -1.45 -3.54
CA PRO A 109 -27.00 -0.12 -3.61
C PRO A 109 -26.03 1.04 -3.36
N TYR A 110 -25.11 0.89 -2.40
CA TYR A 110 -24.10 1.92 -2.07
C TYR A 110 -22.89 1.96 -3.01
N LEU A 111 -22.87 1.10 -4.03
CA LEU A 111 -21.83 1.02 -5.08
C LEU A 111 -22.38 1.38 -6.47
N LYS A 112 -23.70 1.64 -6.59
CA LYS A 112 -24.37 1.86 -7.88
C LYS A 112 -23.89 3.11 -8.62
N GLN A 113 -23.24 4.04 -7.92
CA GLN A 113 -22.60 5.22 -8.50
C GLN A 113 -21.35 4.89 -9.34
N ARG A 114 -20.79 3.68 -9.23
CA ARG A 114 -19.60 3.28 -9.98
C ARG A 114 -19.97 3.03 -11.44
N HIS A 115 -19.31 3.74 -12.34
CA HIS A 115 -19.50 3.60 -13.78
C HIS A 115 -18.34 2.85 -14.42
N PHE A 116 -17.12 3.06 -13.91
CA PHE A 116 -15.91 2.44 -14.44
C PHE A 116 -14.97 2.02 -13.33
N SER A 117 -14.16 1.02 -13.64
CA SER A 117 -13.15 0.46 -12.76
C SER A 117 -11.81 0.43 -13.47
N VAL A 118 -10.75 0.75 -12.73
CA VAL A 118 -9.37 0.67 -13.18
C VAL A 118 -8.58 -0.10 -12.15
N VAL A 119 -7.89 -1.14 -12.61
CA VAL A 119 -7.00 -1.96 -11.77
C VAL A 119 -5.61 -1.91 -12.37
N CYS A 120 -4.65 -1.35 -11.63
CA CYS A 120 -3.24 -1.34 -12.00
C CYS A 120 -2.49 -2.38 -11.16
N TYR A 121 -1.70 -3.20 -11.83
CA TYR A 121 -0.89 -4.24 -11.20
C TYR A 121 0.48 -3.67 -10.81
N LEU A 122 0.83 -3.80 -9.54
CA LEU A 122 2.06 -3.23 -9.00
C LEU A 122 3.20 -4.25 -9.00
N ASN A 123 2.87 -5.54 -8.99
CA ASN A 123 3.83 -6.63 -9.00
C ASN A 123 3.36 -7.80 -9.89
N THR A 124 4.23 -8.79 -10.10
CA THR A 124 4.13 -9.73 -11.21
C THR A 124 3.78 -11.15 -10.76
N TYR A 125 2.78 -11.75 -11.39
CA TYR A 125 2.40 -13.15 -11.21
C TYR A 125 3.56 -14.09 -11.59
N GLY A 126 3.79 -15.15 -10.82
CA GLY A 126 4.87 -16.11 -11.04
C GLY A 126 6.28 -15.55 -10.72
N LYS A 127 6.39 -14.28 -10.32
CA LYS A 127 7.63 -13.66 -9.81
C LYS A 127 7.50 -13.18 -8.37
N ASP A 128 6.41 -12.49 -8.04
CA ASP A 128 6.20 -11.87 -6.73
C ASP A 128 5.07 -12.55 -5.93
N PHE A 129 4.12 -13.18 -6.62
CA PHE A 129 3.03 -13.96 -6.02
C PHE A 129 2.56 -15.08 -6.94
N ASN A 130 1.80 -16.04 -6.40
CA ASN A 130 1.11 -17.10 -7.15
C ASN A 130 -0.39 -17.13 -6.79
N GLY A 131 -1.22 -17.71 -7.67
CA GLY A 131 -2.67 -17.57 -7.60
C GLY A 131 -3.13 -16.16 -7.97
N GLY A 132 -4.32 -15.73 -7.55
CA GLY A 132 -4.74 -14.32 -7.72
C GLY A 132 -4.92 -13.85 -9.16
N LEU A 133 -5.15 -14.76 -10.11
CA LEU A 133 -5.48 -14.39 -11.50
C LEU A 133 -6.82 -13.66 -11.54
N PHE A 134 -6.95 -12.69 -12.44
CA PHE A 134 -8.16 -11.88 -12.58
C PHE A 134 -8.94 -12.37 -13.80
N HIS A 135 -10.18 -12.77 -13.60
CA HIS A 135 -11.02 -13.37 -14.64
C HIS A 135 -12.23 -12.50 -14.93
N PHE A 136 -12.59 -12.39 -16.20
CA PHE A 136 -13.90 -11.92 -16.61
C PHE A 136 -14.75 -13.13 -17.00
N GLN A 137 -16.03 -13.08 -16.65
CA GLN A 137 -16.94 -14.18 -16.92
C GLN A 137 -17.17 -14.36 -18.42
N ASP A 138 -17.25 -13.24 -19.15
CA ASP A 138 -17.62 -13.18 -20.56
C ASP A 138 -16.76 -12.13 -21.29
N GLY A 139 -16.51 -12.33 -22.59
CA GLY A 139 -15.75 -11.44 -23.48
C GLY A 139 -14.22 -11.64 -23.47
N GLU A 140 -13.49 -10.79 -24.20
CA GLU A 140 -12.01 -10.80 -24.24
C GLU A 140 -11.40 -9.48 -23.70
N PRO A 141 -10.22 -9.52 -23.04
CA PRO A 141 -9.55 -10.73 -22.58
C PRO A 141 -10.37 -11.43 -21.48
N ALA A 142 -10.45 -12.76 -21.51
CA ALA A 142 -11.16 -13.54 -20.48
C ALA A 142 -10.39 -13.63 -19.16
N THR A 143 -9.06 -13.60 -19.21
CA THR A 143 -8.19 -13.64 -18.03
C THR A 143 -7.03 -12.68 -18.19
N ILE A 144 -6.74 -11.93 -17.14
CA ILE A 144 -5.55 -11.09 -17.04
C ILE A 144 -4.52 -11.81 -16.18
N ILE A 145 -3.32 -12.01 -16.74
CA ILE A 145 -2.15 -12.48 -16.00
C ILE A 145 -1.40 -11.23 -15.54
N PRO A 146 -1.37 -10.91 -14.24
CA PRO A 146 -0.78 -9.67 -13.76
C PRO A 146 0.73 -9.55 -14.02
N ALA A 147 1.16 -8.45 -14.66
CA ALA A 147 2.54 -8.00 -14.62
C ALA A 147 2.63 -6.57 -14.10
N ALA A 148 3.74 -6.25 -13.42
CA ALA A 148 3.96 -4.91 -12.87
C ALA A 148 3.90 -3.85 -13.98
N GLY A 149 3.04 -2.85 -13.80
CA GLY A 149 2.82 -1.77 -14.76
C GLY A 149 1.56 -1.94 -15.60
N ASP A 150 1.00 -3.15 -15.67
CA ASP A 150 -0.20 -3.42 -16.46
C ASP A 150 -1.44 -2.78 -15.84
N VAL A 151 -2.36 -2.35 -16.71
CA VAL A 151 -3.62 -1.74 -16.31
C VAL A 151 -4.77 -2.34 -17.09
N VAL A 152 -5.84 -2.70 -16.39
CA VAL A 152 -7.12 -3.06 -17.00
C VAL A 152 -8.17 -2.04 -16.63
N MET A 153 -8.97 -1.63 -17.61
CA MET A 153 -10.06 -0.66 -17.45
C MET A 153 -11.35 -1.25 -18.02
N TYR A 154 -12.45 -1.15 -17.30
CA TYR A 154 -13.71 -1.78 -17.67
C TYR A 154 -14.92 -1.04 -17.08
N THR A 155 -16.12 -1.27 -17.62
CA THR A 155 -17.36 -0.74 -17.01
C THR A 155 -17.64 -1.48 -15.71
N ALA A 156 -18.10 -0.77 -14.68
CA ALA A 156 -18.31 -1.34 -13.35
C ALA A 156 -19.54 -2.27 -13.24
N ASP A 157 -20.35 -2.36 -14.28
CA ASP A 157 -21.65 -3.04 -14.30
C ASP A 157 -21.58 -4.52 -14.70
N GLU A 158 -22.76 -5.15 -14.81
CA GLU A 158 -22.91 -6.58 -15.13
C GLU A 158 -22.32 -7.00 -16.49
N ARG A 159 -21.95 -6.05 -17.36
CA ARG A 159 -21.23 -6.33 -18.59
C ARG A 159 -19.77 -6.74 -18.35
N ASN A 160 -19.24 -6.59 -17.13
CA ASN A 160 -17.90 -7.02 -16.79
C ASN A 160 -17.90 -7.70 -15.41
N ILE A 161 -18.73 -8.74 -15.27
CA ILE A 161 -18.66 -9.64 -14.12
C ILE A 161 -17.28 -10.28 -14.08
N HIS A 162 -16.62 -10.21 -12.93
CA HIS A 162 -15.25 -10.64 -12.76
C HIS A 162 -15.00 -11.29 -11.39
N SER A 163 -13.89 -12.01 -11.29
CA SER A 163 -13.43 -12.67 -10.07
C SER A 163 -11.91 -12.58 -9.96
N VAL A 164 -11.40 -12.86 -8.76
CA VAL A 164 -9.97 -13.05 -8.52
C VAL A 164 -9.79 -14.37 -7.78
N ASP A 165 -8.93 -15.22 -8.33
CA ASP A 165 -8.55 -16.49 -7.69
C ASP A 165 -7.93 -16.26 -6.31
N GLU A 166 -7.93 -17.29 -5.47
CA GLU A 166 -7.18 -17.24 -4.22
C GLU A 166 -5.69 -17.05 -4.48
N ILE A 167 -5.07 -16.18 -3.68
CA ILE A 167 -3.62 -15.99 -3.68
C ILE A 167 -3.03 -17.07 -2.77
N THR A 168 -2.19 -17.91 -3.34
CA THR A 168 -1.66 -19.09 -2.66
C THR A 168 -0.28 -18.85 -2.06
N ASP A 169 0.45 -17.84 -2.53
CA ASP A 169 1.81 -17.51 -2.10
C ASP A 169 2.14 -16.04 -2.43
N GLY A 170 2.76 -15.32 -1.50
CA GLY A 170 3.15 -13.91 -1.65
C GLY A 170 1.99 -12.90 -1.58
N GLU A 171 2.26 -11.66 -2.00
CA GLU A 171 1.30 -10.55 -1.96
C GLU A 171 0.93 -10.14 -3.39
N ARG A 172 -0.35 -10.17 -3.78
CA ARG A 172 -0.81 -9.54 -5.03
C ARG A 172 -1.16 -8.08 -4.76
N LEU A 173 -0.37 -7.15 -5.31
CA LEU A 173 -0.50 -5.73 -5.02
C LEU A 173 -1.11 -4.99 -6.22
N THR A 174 -2.20 -4.28 -5.96
CA THR A 174 -2.90 -3.48 -6.98
C THR A 174 -3.22 -2.09 -6.49
N LEU A 175 -3.16 -1.11 -7.39
CA LEU A 175 -3.85 0.16 -7.24
C LEU A 175 -5.22 0.03 -7.90
N ALA A 176 -6.30 0.22 -7.14
CA ALA A 176 -7.67 0.19 -7.62
C ALA A 176 -8.28 1.58 -7.59
N LEU A 177 -8.89 1.99 -8.70
CA LEU A 177 -9.68 3.21 -8.80
C LEU A 177 -11.07 2.86 -9.30
N TRP A 178 -12.07 3.51 -8.72
CA TRP A 178 -13.42 3.52 -9.25
C TRP A 178 -13.80 4.94 -9.66
N PHE A 179 -14.54 5.05 -10.75
CA PHE A 179 -14.96 6.33 -11.32
C PHE A 179 -16.48 6.44 -11.34
N SER A 180 -16.98 7.63 -11.06
CA SER A 180 -18.39 7.99 -11.07
C SER A 180 -18.64 9.14 -12.05
N ARG A 181 -19.84 9.21 -12.61
CA ARG A 181 -20.35 10.39 -13.32
C ARG A 181 -21.13 11.34 -12.40
N ASP A 182 -21.36 10.90 -11.17
CA ASP A 182 -21.98 11.71 -10.12
C ASP A 182 -20.89 12.38 -9.28
N GLY A 183 -20.79 13.70 -9.42
CA GLY A 183 -19.84 14.53 -8.67
C GLY A 183 -20.06 14.54 -7.17
N SER A 184 -21.24 14.13 -6.67
CA SER A 184 -21.45 13.97 -5.22
C SER A 184 -20.57 12.88 -4.59
N SER A 185 -20.06 11.98 -5.44
CA SER A 185 -19.20 10.86 -5.05
C SER A 185 -17.70 11.18 -5.13
N ASP A 186 -17.32 12.40 -5.53
CA ASP A 186 -15.91 12.78 -5.70
C ASP A 186 -15.10 12.58 -4.40
N GLU A 187 -14.03 11.80 -4.51
CA GLU A 187 -13.06 11.54 -3.47
C GLU A 187 -12.23 12.79 -3.17
N ASP A 188 -11.91 13.58 -4.20
CA ASP A 188 -10.98 14.70 -4.06
C ASP A 188 -11.51 15.77 -3.11
N THR A 189 -12.79 16.15 -3.22
CA THR A 189 -13.41 17.12 -2.32
C THR A 189 -13.25 16.70 -0.86
N LYS A 190 -13.41 15.40 -0.58
CA LYS A 190 -13.22 14.83 0.78
C LYS A 190 -11.76 14.89 1.21
N LEU A 191 -10.83 14.49 0.34
CA LEU A 191 -9.39 14.49 0.64
C LEU A 191 -8.87 15.91 0.86
N VAL A 192 -9.25 16.87 0.04
CA VAL A 192 -8.88 18.30 0.18
C VAL A 192 -9.39 18.86 1.51
N SER A 193 -10.64 18.54 1.88
CA SER A 193 -11.20 18.93 3.17
C SER A 193 -10.43 18.33 4.34
N LEU A 194 -10.15 17.02 4.32
CA LEU A 194 -9.38 16.32 5.35
C LEU A 194 -7.95 16.86 5.48
N LEU A 195 -7.24 17.04 4.35
CA LEU A 195 -5.90 17.63 4.32
C LEU A 195 -5.91 19.04 4.90
N SER A 196 -6.93 19.82 4.57
CA SER A 196 -7.05 21.20 5.02
C SER A 196 -7.22 21.27 6.53
N GLN A 197 -8.08 20.44 7.10
CA GLN A 197 -8.27 20.34 8.54
C GLN A 197 -6.97 19.86 9.21
N HIS A 198 -6.40 18.76 8.73
CA HIS A 198 -5.20 18.16 9.29
C HIS A 198 -4.02 19.13 9.37
N LEU A 199 -3.79 19.90 8.30
CA LEU A 199 -2.68 20.87 8.23
C LEU A 199 -2.95 22.16 9.01
N LEU A 200 -4.22 22.52 9.29
CA LEU A 200 -4.56 23.64 10.16
C LEU A 200 -4.30 23.32 11.64
N TYR A 201 -4.59 22.09 12.07
CA TYR A 201 -4.37 21.64 13.45
C TYR A 201 -2.90 21.35 13.77
N LYS A 202 -2.09 21.13 12.74
CA LYS A 202 -0.64 21.02 12.89
C LYS A 202 -0.01 22.39 13.10
N ASN A 203 0.48 22.63 14.31
CA ASN A 203 1.52 23.63 14.50
C ASN A 203 2.71 23.30 13.56
N LEU A 204 3.32 24.33 12.98
CA LEU A 204 4.46 24.23 12.05
C LEU A 204 5.66 23.42 12.61
N ALA A 205 5.67 23.17 13.92
CA ALA A 205 6.67 22.38 14.66
C ALA A 205 6.29 20.88 14.83
N SER A 206 5.16 20.42 14.28
CA SER A 206 4.74 19.01 14.37
C SER A 206 5.54 18.13 13.42
N SER A 207 6.12 17.04 13.94
CA SER A 207 6.94 16.12 13.16
C SER A 207 6.15 15.49 11.98
N LEU A 208 6.84 15.24 10.87
CA LEU A 208 6.31 14.52 9.69
C LEU A 208 6.19 13.00 9.93
N LEU A 209 6.38 12.55 11.17
CA LEU A 209 6.45 11.15 11.53
C LEU A 209 5.06 10.52 11.56
N PRO A 210 4.92 9.26 11.11
CA PRO A 210 3.64 8.57 11.10
C PRO A 210 3.09 8.40 12.51
N LEU A 211 1.77 8.38 12.63
CA LEU A 211 1.05 8.06 13.86
C LEU A 211 0.18 6.81 13.62
N PRO A 212 0.33 5.76 14.44
CA PRO A 212 -0.53 4.58 14.33
C PRO A 212 -2.00 4.92 14.49
N ALA A 213 -2.83 4.26 13.68
CA ALA A 213 -4.27 4.18 13.93
C ALA A 213 -4.58 3.24 15.11
N SER A 214 -5.87 2.96 15.33
CA SER A 214 -6.30 2.01 16.36
C SER A 214 -5.70 0.61 16.11
N SER A 215 -5.26 -0.06 17.18
CA SER A 215 -4.53 -1.33 17.13
C SER A 215 -5.29 -2.45 16.40
N ASN A 216 -6.62 -2.47 16.54
CA ASN A 216 -7.49 -3.41 15.84
C ASN A 216 -7.42 -3.31 14.30
N MET A 217 -6.99 -2.17 13.75
CA MET A 217 -6.77 -2.01 12.31
C MET A 217 -5.51 -2.73 11.81
N TYR A 218 -4.61 -3.13 12.71
CA TYR A 218 -3.36 -3.80 12.37
C TYR A 218 -3.34 -5.28 12.76
N TRP A 219 -4.33 -5.77 13.50
CA TRP A 219 -4.42 -7.17 13.89
C TRP A 219 -5.05 -8.01 12.79
N PHE A 220 -4.29 -8.96 12.26
CA PHE A 220 -4.74 -9.86 11.22
C PHE A 220 -4.88 -11.29 11.73
N SER A 221 -5.99 -11.94 11.36
CA SER A 221 -6.26 -13.36 11.56
C SER A 221 -6.98 -13.93 10.33
N GLN A 222 -6.65 -15.17 9.97
CA GLN A 222 -7.18 -15.86 8.77
C GLN A 222 -8.68 -16.19 8.92
N ASP A 223 -9.13 -16.54 10.13
CA ASP A 223 -10.50 -16.92 10.45
C ASP A 223 -11.11 -15.92 11.44
N GLN A 224 -11.86 -14.92 10.96
CA GLN A 224 -12.56 -13.97 11.84
C GLN A 224 -13.66 -14.60 12.71
N ALA A 225 -13.91 -15.91 12.59
CA ALA A 225 -15.00 -16.64 13.24
C ALA A 225 -14.58 -17.58 14.39
N SER A 226 -13.29 -17.80 14.62
CA SER A 226 -12.81 -18.69 15.70
C SER A 226 -11.79 -17.99 16.58
N ASN A 227 -12.12 -17.90 17.88
CA ASN A 227 -11.32 -17.48 19.04
C ASN A 227 -9.98 -16.78 18.75
N ASP A 228 -9.82 -15.58 19.32
CA ASP A 228 -8.70 -14.61 19.30
C ASP A 228 -7.25 -15.12 19.55
N GLN A 229 -6.94 -16.40 19.36
CA GLN A 229 -5.67 -17.03 19.72
C GLN A 229 -4.62 -16.99 18.60
N PHE A 230 -5.02 -17.00 17.32
CA PHE A 230 -4.10 -17.09 16.18
C PHE A 230 -4.21 -15.88 15.26
N GLY A 231 -3.11 -15.14 15.15
CA GLY A 231 -3.00 -13.93 14.35
C GLY A 231 -1.68 -13.21 14.57
N PHE A 232 -1.53 -12.05 13.93
CA PHE A 232 -0.37 -11.20 14.12
C PHE A 232 -0.69 -9.74 13.84
N ASN A 233 0.12 -8.85 14.42
CA ASN A 233 0.15 -7.45 14.04
C ASN A 233 0.91 -7.31 12.70
N ILE A 234 0.26 -6.76 11.67
CA ILE A 234 0.84 -6.69 10.32
C ILE A 234 2.12 -5.85 10.24
N CYS A 235 2.26 -4.79 11.06
CA CYS A 235 3.47 -3.97 11.07
C CYS A 235 4.65 -4.74 11.66
N TRP A 236 4.38 -5.45 12.76
CA TRP A 236 5.36 -6.30 13.43
C TRP A 236 5.81 -7.46 12.55
N ALA A 237 4.86 -8.15 11.94
CA ALA A 237 5.10 -9.28 11.05
C ALA A 237 5.92 -8.87 9.81
N ARG A 238 5.66 -7.70 9.21
CA ARG A 238 6.45 -7.19 8.09
C ARG A 238 7.90 -6.94 8.47
N LEU A 239 8.16 -6.34 9.63
CA LEU A 239 9.52 -6.13 10.13
C LEU A 239 10.22 -7.47 10.40
N HIS A 240 9.51 -8.40 11.07
CA HIS A 240 10.04 -9.72 11.41
C HIS A 240 10.44 -10.51 10.16
N VAL A 241 9.59 -10.52 9.13
CA VAL A 241 9.85 -11.20 7.86
C VAL A 241 11.07 -10.61 7.13
N LEU A 242 11.35 -9.33 7.32
CA LEU A 242 12.57 -8.67 6.82
C LEU A 242 13.81 -8.91 7.73
N GLY A 243 13.67 -9.70 8.80
CA GLY A 243 14.74 -10.05 9.73
C GLY A 243 14.94 -9.05 10.87
N TYR A 244 13.99 -8.14 11.10
CA TYR A 244 14.05 -7.15 12.17
C TYR A 244 13.09 -7.47 13.31
N GLY A 245 13.60 -7.43 14.54
CA GLY A 245 12.82 -7.37 15.77
C GLY A 245 12.62 -5.94 16.26
N ILE A 246 11.71 -5.76 17.20
CA ILE A 246 11.43 -4.49 17.85
C ILE A 246 11.72 -4.59 19.34
N TYR A 247 12.41 -3.57 19.86
CA TYR A 247 12.66 -3.37 21.27
C TYR A 247 12.11 -2.01 21.73
N PHE A 248 11.47 -1.99 22.90
CA PHE A 248 10.99 -0.75 23.52
C PHE A 248 11.97 -0.29 24.60
N SER A 249 12.37 0.99 24.56
CA SER A 249 13.31 1.57 25.53
C SER A 249 12.75 1.63 26.96
N GLN A 250 11.43 1.74 27.09
CA GLN A 250 10.74 1.89 28.37
C GLN A 250 10.42 0.53 29.00
N ASP A 251 10.35 0.45 30.33
CA ASP A 251 9.91 -0.75 31.02
C ASP A 251 8.41 -0.98 30.77
N ILE A 252 8.13 -1.81 29.79
CA ILE A 252 6.80 -2.23 29.40
C ILE A 252 6.57 -3.63 29.95
N SER A 253 5.49 -3.82 30.69
CA SER A 253 5.01 -5.16 31.07
C SER A 253 4.47 -5.87 29.83
N CYS A 254 4.67 -7.18 29.71
CA CYS A 254 4.03 -8.00 28.66
C CYS A 254 2.49 -7.89 28.65
N ASP A 255 1.90 -7.39 29.74
CA ASP A 255 0.46 -7.19 29.92
C ASP A 255 -0.04 -5.81 29.45
N SER A 256 0.84 -4.96 28.89
CA SER A 256 0.44 -3.64 28.38
C SER A 256 -0.46 -3.77 27.15
N ASP A 257 -1.49 -2.94 27.05
CA ASP A 257 -2.37 -2.87 25.89
C ASP A 257 -1.55 -2.61 24.62
N VAL A 258 -1.73 -3.46 23.60
CA VAL A 258 -1.08 -3.36 22.29
C VAL A 258 -1.26 -1.97 21.68
N SER A 259 -2.39 -1.32 21.93
CA SER A 259 -2.67 0.05 21.49
C SER A 259 -1.68 1.07 22.04
N GLU A 260 -1.29 0.92 23.31
CA GLU A 260 -0.27 1.78 23.92
C GLU A 260 1.14 1.47 23.42
N LEU A 261 1.41 0.22 23.02
CA LEU A 261 2.70 -0.18 22.48
C LEU A 261 2.97 0.46 21.11
N MET A 262 1.94 0.52 20.26
CA MET A 262 2.10 0.99 18.88
C MET A 262 2.64 2.43 18.81
N VAL A 263 2.34 3.29 19.78
CA VAL A 263 2.75 4.71 19.81
C VAL A 263 4.05 4.97 20.56
N LYS A 264 4.60 3.97 21.25
CA LYS A 264 5.82 4.13 22.05
C LYS A 264 7.07 4.13 21.15
N PRO A 265 8.14 4.84 21.56
CA PRO A 265 9.41 4.79 20.86
C PRO A 265 10.01 3.38 20.83
N VAL A 266 10.63 3.03 19.71
CA VAL A 266 11.19 1.70 19.45
C VAL A 266 12.60 1.76 18.91
N HIS A 267 13.34 0.66 19.11
CA HIS A 267 14.63 0.40 18.48
C HIS A 267 14.51 -0.84 17.60
N LEU A 268 15.25 -0.84 16.49
CA LEU A 268 15.38 -2.00 15.62
C LEU A 268 16.42 -2.97 16.19
N VAL A 269 16.07 -4.25 16.13
CA VAL A 269 16.92 -5.35 16.60
C VAL A 269 17.14 -6.33 15.47
N ARG A 270 18.31 -6.95 15.40
CA ARG A 270 18.60 -8.05 14.49
C ARG A 270 19.57 -9.03 15.12
N GLY A 271 19.18 -10.29 15.21
CA GLY A 271 20.02 -11.32 15.84
C GLY A 271 20.37 -10.95 17.29
N ALA A 272 21.65 -10.69 17.57
CA ALA A 272 22.12 -10.27 18.90
C ALA A 272 22.46 -8.77 18.97
N GLU A 273 22.11 -8.00 17.94
CA GLU A 273 22.48 -6.61 17.75
C GLU A 273 21.26 -5.69 17.84
N LEU A 274 21.42 -4.55 18.49
CA LEU A 274 20.45 -3.47 18.59
C LEU A 274 21.06 -2.22 17.96
N LEU A 275 20.33 -1.59 17.07
CA LEU A 275 20.71 -0.30 16.50
C LEU A 275 20.41 0.80 17.53
N ASP A 276 21.42 1.57 17.95
CA ASP A 276 21.30 2.70 18.89
C ASP A 276 20.72 3.94 18.18
N GLN A 277 19.52 3.75 17.65
CA GLN A 277 18.72 4.76 16.98
C GLN A 277 17.26 4.54 17.37
N GLU A 278 16.70 5.53 18.05
CA GLU A 278 15.30 5.52 18.45
C GLU A 278 14.42 5.97 17.28
N PHE A 279 13.35 5.22 17.03
CA PHE A 279 12.27 5.59 16.12
C PHE A 279 11.06 6.01 16.96
N ALA A 280 10.36 7.06 16.55
CA ALA A 280 9.19 7.56 17.26
C ALA A 280 8.11 6.50 17.55
N ASN A 281 7.93 5.53 16.65
CA ASN A 281 7.03 4.39 16.83
C ASN A 281 7.30 3.30 15.78
N ILE A 282 6.56 2.20 15.86
CA ILE A 282 6.70 1.06 14.94
C ILE A 282 6.40 1.42 13.47
N LEU A 283 5.47 2.34 13.19
CA LEU A 283 5.21 2.77 11.81
C LEU A 283 6.39 3.55 11.25
N HIS A 284 7.02 4.41 12.05
CA HIS A 284 8.21 5.13 11.62
C HIS A 284 9.35 4.15 11.27
N ALA A 285 9.60 3.16 12.14
CA ALA A 285 10.57 2.11 11.88
C ALA A 285 10.23 1.30 10.61
N LEU A 286 8.97 0.90 10.44
CA LEU A 286 8.50 0.16 9.26
C LEU A 286 8.65 0.99 7.97
N GLN A 287 8.30 2.27 7.99
CA GLN A 287 8.45 3.16 6.84
C GLN A 287 9.91 3.28 6.41
N VAL A 288 10.84 3.47 7.33
CA VAL A 288 12.28 3.51 7.02
C VAL A 288 12.79 2.17 6.48
N VAL A 289 12.43 1.05 7.11
CA VAL A 289 12.88 -0.28 6.66
C VAL A 289 12.33 -0.63 5.28
N GLN A 290 11.06 -0.34 5.00
CA GLN A 290 10.47 -0.55 3.67
C GLN A 290 11.07 0.40 2.62
N PHE A 291 11.38 1.64 3.00
CA PHE A 291 12.07 2.59 2.13
C PHE A 291 13.48 2.11 1.78
N PHE A 292 14.22 1.58 2.76
CA PHE A 292 15.50 0.93 2.52
C PHE A 292 15.36 -0.22 1.53
N CYS A 293 14.37 -1.11 1.70
CA CYS A 293 14.13 -2.22 0.76
C CYS A 293 13.82 -1.74 -0.66
N TRP A 294 13.13 -0.60 -0.81
CA TRP A 294 12.86 -0.01 -2.12
C TRP A 294 14.11 0.63 -2.76
N LYS A 295 14.90 1.36 -1.97
CA LYS A 295 16.06 2.14 -2.44
C LYS A 295 17.40 1.42 -2.29
N GLU A 296 17.41 0.16 -1.87
CA GLU A 296 18.60 -0.59 -1.47
C GLU A 296 19.74 -0.50 -2.50
N SER A 297 19.44 -0.76 -3.77
CA SER A 297 20.43 -0.73 -4.85
C SER A 297 21.10 0.64 -5.04
N ALA A 298 20.38 1.74 -4.79
CA ALA A 298 20.90 3.11 -4.87
C ALA A 298 21.64 3.54 -3.59
N LEU A 299 21.27 2.97 -2.43
CA LEU A 299 21.88 3.30 -1.14
C LEU A 299 23.19 2.52 -0.91
N GLN A 300 23.31 1.30 -1.43
CA GLN A 300 24.56 0.52 -1.32
C GLN A 300 25.72 1.10 -2.13
N THR A 301 25.44 1.86 -3.21
CA THR A 301 26.47 2.54 -4.02
C THR A 301 27.05 3.78 -3.34
N ASN A 302 26.30 4.40 -2.42
CA ASN A 302 26.73 5.58 -1.67
C ASN A 302 27.27 5.17 -0.30
N LYS A 303 28.41 4.46 -0.27
CA LYS A 303 29.15 4.19 0.98
C LYS A 303 29.81 5.47 1.49
N SER A 304 29.00 6.34 2.09
CA SER A 304 29.53 7.34 3.02
C SER A 304 29.88 6.65 4.34
N ASN A 305 30.91 7.11 5.04
CA ASN A 305 31.26 6.68 6.39
C ASN A 305 30.19 7.18 7.38
N THR A 306 28.98 6.62 7.32
CA THR A 306 27.93 6.93 8.29
C THR A 306 28.24 6.13 9.56
N ASP A 307 28.57 6.85 10.64
CA ASP A 307 28.84 6.24 11.93
C ASP A 307 27.57 5.53 12.43
N CYS A 308 27.69 4.22 12.67
CA CYS A 308 26.57 3.36 13.03
C CYS A 308 26.82 2.78 14.42
N LYS A 309 26.10 3.28 15.42
CA LYS A 309 26.20 2.76 16.78
C LYS A 309 25.33 1.53 16.93
N VAL A 310 25.98 0.39 17.12
CA VAL A 310 25.32 -0.92 17.33
C VAL A 310 25.75 -1.47 18.67
N VAL A 311 24.77 -1.86 19.49
CA VAL A 311 24.96 -2.39 20.84
C VAL A 311 24.56 -3.87 20.87
N LYS A 312 25.24 -4.66 21.68
CA LYS A 312 24.85 -6.06 21.91
C LYS A 312 23.66 -6.13 22.87
N LEU A 313 22.67 -6.95 22.53
CA LEU A 313 21.54 -7.22 23.41
C LEU A 313 21.99 -7.92 24.70
N SER A 314 21.45 -7.48 25.83
CA SER A 314 21.51 -8.26 27.07
C SER A 314 20.46 -9.38 27.06
N ASP A 315 20.66 -10.39 27.91
CA ASP A 315 19.71 -11.51 28.02
C ASP A 315 18.31 -11.04 28.44
N ALA A 316 18.22 -10.08 29.36
CA ALA A 316 16.95 -9.48 29.77
C ALA A 316 16.22 -8.77 28.61
N GLN A 317 16.96 -8.10 27.71
CA GLN A 317 16.36 -7.48 26.51
C GLN A 317 15.84 -8.55 25.54
N ARG A 318 16.60 -9.64 25.36
CA ARG A 318 16.20 -10.77 24.51
C ARG A 318 14.92 -11.44 25.02
N GLU A 319 14.81 -11.65 26.33
CA GLU A 319 13.60 -12.21 26.94
C GLU A 319 12.38 -11.31 26.73
N LYS A 320 12.53 -9.98 26.90
CA LYS A 320 11.45 -9.01 26.62
C LYS A 320 10.97 -9.08 25.16
N ILE A 321 11.90 -9.12 24.20
CA ILE A 321 11.59 -9.22 22.77
C ILE A 321 10.84 -10.52 22.46
N ASN A 322 11.31 -11.64 23.01
CA ASN A 322 10.66 -12.94 22.84
C ASN A 322 9.24 -12.96 23.42
N GLY A 323 9.04 -12.35 24.59
CA GLY A 323 7.72 -12.19 25.20
C GLY A 323 6.76 -11.41 24.29
N LEU A 324 7.20 -10.29 23.72
CA LEU A 324 6.37 -9.50 22.80
C LEU A 324 6.08 -10.24 21.48
N ASN A 325 7.07 -10.93 20.92
CA ASN A 325 6.87 -11.75 19.72
C ASN A 325 5.82 -12.85 19.96
N SER A 326 5.76 -13.42 21.15
CA SER A 326 4.76 -14.44 21.51
C SER A 326 3.32 -13.91 21.64
N VAL A 327 3.13 -12.59 21.59
CA VAL A 327 1.82 -11.93 21.65
C VAL A 327 1.45 -11.28 20.32
N LEU A 328 2.43 -10.67 19.64
CA LEU A 328 2.20 -9.88 18.43
C LEU A 328 2.45 -10.66 17.13
N LEU A 329 3.03 -11.85 17.23
CA LEU A 329 3.40 -12.70 16.10
C LEU A 329 3.15 -14.18 16.45
N ASN A 330 1.90 -14.51 16.76
CA ASN A 330 1.53 -15.86 17.20
C ASN A 330 1.59 -16.89 16.06
N ASP A 331 1.55 -16.44 14.80
CA ASP A 331 1.62 -17.29 13.61
C ASP A 331 2.69 -16.80 12.61
N VAL A 332 3.94 -17.18 12.88
CA VAL A 332 5.12 -16.80 12.07
C VAL A 332 5.08 -17.44 10.68
N ASP A 333 4.57 -18.67 10.57
CA ASP A 333 4.48 -19.40 9.31
C ASP A 333 3.46 -18.76 8.38
N LEU A 334 2.31 -18.33 8.93
CA LEU A 334 1.31 -17.58 8.18
C LEU A 334 1.85 -16.22 7.74
N ALA A 335 2.49 -15.46 8.63
CA ALA A 335 3.11 -14.19 8.29
C ALA A 335 4.13 -14.34 7.15
N SER A 336 4.95 -15.40 7.22
CA SER A 336 5.95 -15.70 6.20
C SER A 336 5.32 -16.12 4.88
N ARG A 337 4.24 -16.93 4.87
CA ARG A 337 3.52 -17.27 3.62
C ARG A 337 2.86 -16.06 2.97
N ILE A 338 2.38 -15.12 3.79
CA ILE A 338 1.68 -13.93 3.32
C ILE A 338 2.66 -12.88 2.78
N PHE A 339 3.76 -12.60 3.49
CA PHE A 339 4.66 -11.50 3.15
C PHE A 339 5.91 -11.93 2.37
N CYS A 340 6.32 -13.20 2.46
CA CYS A 340 7.38 -13.74 1.61
C CYS A 340 6.81 -14.59 0.49
N ARG A 341 7.41 -14.45 -0.69
CA ARG A 341 7.32 -15.49 -1.71
C ARG A 341 8.40 -16.53 -1.44
N ARG A 342 8.07 -17.82 -1.47
CA ARG A 342 9.10 -18.88 -1.43
C ARG A 342 9.86 -18.87 -2.76
N PRO A 343 11.20 -18.69 -2.78
CA PRO A 343 11.94 -18.75 -4.04
C PRO A 343 11.80 -20.15 -4.65
N SER A 344 11.35 -20.21 -5.91
CA SER A 344 11.08 -21.46 -6.62
C SER A 344 12.33 -22.14 -7.17
N ASN A 345 13.49 -21.50 -7.13
CA ASN A 345 14.79 -22.06 -7.50
C ASN A 345 15.89 -21.38 -6.67
N SER A 346 17.02 -22.07 -6.54
CA SER A 346 18.23 -21.80 -5.76
C SER A 346 18.91 -20.43 -5.96
N GLU A 347 18.21 -19.34 -5.71
CA GLU A 347 18.83 -18.08 -5.32
C GLU A 347 18.73 -18.00 -3.81
N GLU A 348 19.84 -18.36 -3.15
CA GLU A 348 20.06 -18.08 -1.74
C GLU A 348 19.93 -16.56 -1.52
N ASN A 349 18.73 -16.06 -1.22
CA ASN A 349 18.53 -14.71 -0.67
C ASN A 349 18.98 -14.65 0.81
N GLY A 350 19.97 -15.45 1.19
CA GLY A 350 20.59 -15.46 2.51
C GLY A 350 21.67 -14.39 2.63
N SER A 351 21.41 -13.12 2.26
CA SER A 351 22.37 -12.04 2.52
C SER A 351 21.87 -10.60 2.27
N LEU A 352 20.68 -10.35 1.71
CA LEU A 352 20.42 -9.00 1.17
C LEU A 352 20.26 -7.91 2.26
N PHE A 353 19.50 -8.15 3.33
CA PHE A 353 19.11 -7.05 4.23
C PHE A 353 20.15 -6.66 5.30
N SER A 354 21.37 -7.19 5.30
CA SER A 354 22.26 -7.29 6.48
C SER A 354 23.03 -6.05 6.94
N ASN A 355 22.71 -4.84 6.47
CA ASN A 355 23.58 -3.68 6.68
C ASN A 355 22.93 -2.58 7.54
N TRP A 356 23.33 -2.48 8.81
CA TRP A 356 22.93 -1.37 9.69
C TRP A 356 23.31 0.00 9.15
N THR A 357 24.47 0.13 8.50
CA THR A 357 24.87 1.39 7.83
C THR A 357 23.89 1.76 6.73
N GLY A 358 23.32 0.77 6.03
CA GLY A 358 22.28 0.99 5.03
C GLY A 358 20.99 1.53 5.64
N ILE A 359 20.57 1.01 6.80
CA ILE A 359 19.41 1.52 7.54
C ILE A 359 19.64 2.94 8.03
N VAL A 360 20.81 3.26 8.59
CA VAL A 360 21.12 4.63 9.04
C VAL A 360 21.11 5.62 7.87
N ALA A 361 21.69 5.24 6.73
CA ALA A 361 21.61 6.05 5.51
C ALA A 361 20.16 6.20 5.00
N ALA A 362 19.35 5.14 5.13
CA ALA A 362 17.95 5.16 4.74
C ALA A 362 17.10 6.11 5.59
N ILE A 363 17.43 6.33 6.88
CA ILE A 363 16.72 7.30 7.73
C ILE A 363 16.80 8.69 7.11
N ALA A 364 18.02 9.18 6.85
CA ALA A 364 18.21 10.52 6.28
C ALA A 364 17.61 10.64 4.87
N ALA A 365 17.75 9.59 4.03
CA ALA A 365 17.16 9.58 2.70
C ALA A 365 15.62 9.53 2.72
N TRP A 366 15.03 8.83 3.68
CA TRP A 366 13.59 8.78 3.89
C TRP A 366 13.06 10.13 4.40
N GLU A 367 13.76 10.77 5.34
CA GLU A 367 13.41 12.11 5.83
C GLU A 367 13.42 13.14 4.70
N ASP A 368 14.45 13.13 3.83
CA ASP A 368 14.53 14.02 2.67
C ASP A 368 13.38 13.76 1.68
N TYR A 369 13.11 12.49 1.38
CA TYR A 369 12.00 12.09 0.51
C TYR A 369 10.65 12.59 1.06
N VAL A 370 10.35 12.33 2.34
CA VAL A 370 9.11 12.77 3.00
C VAL A 370 9.02 14.29 3.06
N LEU A 371 10.13 14.98 3.36
CA LEU A 371 10.19 16.44 3.38
C LEU A 371 9.89 17.02 1.99
N ASN A 372 10.44 16.43 0.93
CA ASN A 372 10.19 16.87 -0.44
C ASN A 372 8.72 16.70 -0.84
N LEU A 373 8.11 15.55 -0.56
CA LEU A 373 6.69 15.33 -0.81
C LEU A 373 5.80 16.27 0.01
N ASN A 374 6.16 16.51 1.27
CA ASN A 374 5.41 17.42 2.13
C ASN A 374 5.49 18.87 1.63
N LYS A 375 6.64 19.32 1.10
CA LYS A 375 6.77 20.64 0.44
C LYS A 375 5.82 20.76 -0.75
N GLN A 376 5.70 19.70 -1.56
CA GLN A 376 4.75 19.67 -2.67
C GLN A 376 3.30 19.79 -2.22
N ILE A 377 2.90 19.10 -1.13
CA ILE A 377 1.54 19.29 -0.57
C ILE A 377 1.30 20.74 -0.18
N HIS A 378 2.22 21.36 0.56
CA HIS A 378 2.06 22.76 1.00
C HIS A 378 1.97 23.72 -0.18
N PHE A 379 2.72 23.45 -1.24
CA PHE A 379 2.69 24.24 -2.46
C PHE A 379 1.35 24.09 -3.22
N GLN A 380 0.85 22.87 -3.37
CA GLN A 380 -0.33 22.59 -4.21
C GLN A 380 -1.67 22.81 -3.47
N LEU A 381 -1.70 22.66 -2.14
CA LEU A 381 -2.93 22.71 -1.34
C LEU A 381 -3.78 23.98 -1.54
N PRO A 382 -3.23 25.22 -1.65
CA PRO A 382 -4.04 26.40 -1.91
C PRO A 382 -4.86 26.30 -3.21
N TYR A 383 -4.27 25.70 -4.25
CA TYR A 383 -4.92 25.49 -5.54
C TYR A 383 -5.98 24.39 -5.43
N TRP A 384 -5.66 23.28 -4.77
CA TRP A 384 -6.61 22.21 -4.51
C TRP A 384 -7.81 22.68 -3.69
N ARG A 385 -7.61 23.57 -2.71
CA ARG A 385 -8.70 24.19 -1.95
C ARG A 385 -9.61 25.06 -2.82
N MET A 386 -9.03 25.77 -3.78
CA MET A 386 -9.79 26.66 -4.66
C MET A 386 -10.65 25.88 -5.67
N GLN A 387 -10.15 24.73 -6.14
CA GLN A 387 -10.81 23.92 -7.18
C GLN A 387 -11.48 22.65 -6.64
N GLU A 388 -11.34 22.38 -5.34
CA GLU A 388 -11.80 21.17 -4.65
C GLU A 388 -11.36 19.84 -5.29
N THR A 389 -10.23 19.86 -6.02
CA THR A 389 -9.69 18.72 -6.77
C THR A 389 -8.18 18.55 -6.53
N LEU A 390 -7.68 17.31 -6.60
CA LEU A 390 -6.27 16.97 -6.52
C LEU A 390 -5.69 16.80 -7.93
N TYR A 391 -4.86 17.74 -8.34
CA TYR A 391 -4.22 17.76 -9.67
C TYR A 391 -2.81 18.31 -9.56
N ASN A 392 -1.94 18.00 -10.52
CA ASN A 392 -0.58 18.49 -10.48
C ASN A 392 -0.50 19.95 -10.95
N VAL A 393 -0.16 20.86 -10.04
CA VAL A 393 0.03 22.29 -10.38
C VAL A 393 1.38 22.47 -11.08
N GLN A 394 1.38 22.54 -12.41
CA GLN A 394 2.55 22.94 -13.16
C GLN A 394 2.80 24.44 -12.93
N LEU A 395 4.04 24.80 -12.56
CA LEU A 395 4.51 26.16 -12.69
C LEU A 395 4.96 26.36 -14.14
N ASP A 396 4.41 27.35 -14.82
CA ASP A 396 5.10 27.91 -15.99
C ASP A 396 6.46 28.41 -15.49
N ALA A 397 7.53 27.75 -15.92
CA ALA A 397 8.91 28.07 -15.56
C ALA A 397 9.40 29.34 -16.25
#